data_AF-A0AAN7WWZ2-F1
#
_entry.id   AF-A0AAN7WWZ2-F1
#
_cell.length_a   1.000
_cell.length_b   1.000
_cell.length_c   1.000
_cell.angle_alpha   90.00
_cell.angle_beta   90.00
_cell.angle_gamma   90.00
#
_symmetry.space_group_name_H-M   'P 1'
#
loop_
_entity.id
_entity.type
_entity.pdbx_description
1 polymer ?
#
loop_
_entity_poly.entity_id
_entity_poly.type
_entity_poly.pdbx_seq_one_letter_code
_entity_poly.pdbx_strand_id
1 'polypeptide(L)'
;MSDRPGRYTELSQRGIEENSFHGITLNGGTSSDRSLDPKQFFLTVAKNLEDRMLSQGGRMPDKTGYNKFIEELKVLYAQYWPEDAGALYGETEVESLCQRFNIANPRAVIQAYRRYRDSDGKDPPDELMELLVAVNSIPIASAECERGFSQMNLICTPNRSSLLTSTMSSLLFLNLVGPPLAKFNPVPYVRSWVAKGHRTATDTRSKSRKKEMEDNPDMLVMWGVLNN
;
A
#
# COMPACT_ATOMS: atom_id res chain seq x y z
N MET A 1 4.87 -17.99 17.00
CA MET A 1 4.61 -17.02 15.91
C MET A 1 4.23 -15.73 16.60
N SER A 2 4.87 -14.62 16.23
CA SER A 2 4.88 -13.38 17.02
C SER A 2 3.49 -12.71 17.01
N ASP A 3 2.72 -12.91 18.08
CA ASP A 3 1.39 -12.29 18.34
C ASP A 3 1.45 -10.77 18.58
N ARG A 4 2.61 -10.13 18.35
CA ARG A 4 2.79 -8.71 18.61
C ARG A 4 2.58 -7.91 17.33
N PRO A 5 1.64 -6.94 17.31
CA PRO A 5 1.51 -6.03 16.19
C PRO A 5 2.85 -5.32 15.95
N GLY A 6 3.19 -5.10 14.67
CA GLY A 6 4.41 -4.39 14.32
C GLY A 6 4.40 -2.95 14.86
N ARG A 7 5.58 -2.37 15.07
CA ARG A 7 5.75 -1.01 15.63
C ARG A 7 4.83 0.04 15.00
N TYR A 8 4.68 0.02 13.66
CA TYR A 8 3.81 0.98 12.96
C TYR A 8 2.32 0.70 13.20
N THR A 9 1.92 -0.58 13.31
CA THR A 9 0.55 -0.96 13.68
C THR A 9 0.22 -0.48 15.09
N GLU A 10 1.13 -0.65 16.05
CA GLU A 10 0.97 -0.14 17.43
C GLU A 10 0.88 1.40 17.46
N LEU A 11 1.69 2.09 16.66
CA LEU A 11 1.64 3.56 16.55
C LEU A 11 0.31 4.03 15.95
N SER A 12 -0.17 3.39 14.88
CA SER A 12 -1.46 3.72 14.28
C SER A 12 -2.61 3.46 15.25
N GLN A 13 -2.59 2.35 15.97
CA GLN A 13 -3.65 1.99 16.91
C GLN A 13 -3.72 2.97 18.08
N ARG A 14 -2.56 3.37 18.60
CA ARG A 14 -2.45 4.42 19.61
C ARG A 14 -2.93 5.78 19.10
N GLY A 15 -2.59 6.15 17.87
CA GLY A 15 -3.10 7.37 17.24
C GLY A 15 -4.63 7.37 17.10
N ILE A 16 -5.24 6.22 16.84
CA ILE A 16 -6.70 6.08 16.83
C ILE A 16 -7.28 6.29 18.23
N GLU A 17 -6.69 5.68 19.25
CA GLU A 17 -7.11 5.81 20.66
C GLU A 17 -6.97 7.25 21.18
N GLU A 18 -5.86 7.91 20.83
CA GLU A 18 -5.56 9.30 21.20
C GLU A 18 -6.26 10.32 20.29
N ASN A 19 -6.98 9.85 19.26
CA ASN A 19 -7.53 10.65 18.19
C ASN A 19 -6.50 11.67 17.65
N SER A 20 -5.29 11.21 17.34
CA SER A 20 -4.15 12.03 16.94
C SER A 20 -3.50 11.51 15.67
N PHE A 21 -2.94 12.42 14.87
CA PHE A 21 -2.14 12.08 13.70
C PHE A 21 -0.83 12.86 13.72
N HIS A 22 0.30 12.15 13.80
CA HIS A 22 1.64 12.76 13.86
C HIS A 22 1.79 13.82 14.97
N GLY A 23 1.21 13.56 16.15
CA GLY A 23 1.26 14.49 17.30
C GLY A 23 0.28 15.65 17.22
N ILE A 24 -0.60 15.67 16.21
CA ILE A 24 -1.69 16.64 16.08
C ILE A 24 -2.97 15.99 16.59
N THR A 25 -3.58 16.53 17.64
CA THR A 25 -4.90 16.10 18.11
C THR A 25 -5.96 16.44 17.07
N LEU A 26 -6.70 15.43 16.63
CA LEU A 26 -7.83 15.57 15.73
C LEU A 26 -9.07 15.97 16.55
N ASN A 27 -9.87 16.86 16.00
CA ASN A 27 -11.16 17.23 16.58
C ASN A 27 -12.28 16.57 15.76
N GLY A 28 -13.40 16.25 16.41
CA GLY A 28 -14.61 15.84 15.69
C GLY A 28 -15.08 16.98 14.79
N GLY A 29 -15.38 16.66 13.53
CA GLY A 29 -15.82 17.66 12.56
C GLY A 29 -17.11 18.36 13.01
N THR A 30 -17.13 19.68 12.93
CA THR A 30 -18.31 20.52 13.15
C THR A 30 -19.05 20.75 11.83
N SER A 31 -20.34 21.13 11.89
CA SER A 31 -21.12 21.48 10.70
C SER A 31 -20.61 22.71 9.95
N SER A 32 -19.73 23.50 10.58
CA SER A 32 -19.02 24.62 9.95
C SER A 32 -17.71 24.23 9.28
N ASP A 33 -17.23 23.01 9.49
CA ASP A 33 -16.00 22.55 8.86
C ASP A 33 -16.23 22.34 7.38
N ARG A 34 -15.29 22.85 6.57
CA ARG A 34 -15.33 22.64 5.13
C ARG A 34 -15.16 21.15 4.86
N SER A 35 -16.16 20.56 4.21
CA SER A 35 -16.04 19.21 3.67
C SER A 35 -14.81 19.15 2.76
N LEU A 36 -13.94 18.17 3.02
CA LEU A 36 -12.74 17.95 2.24
C LEU A 36 -13.16 17.46 0.85
N ASP A 37 -12.92 18.26 -0.19
CA ASP A 37 -13.13 17.79 -1.57
C ASP A 37 -12.14 16.65 -1.85
N PRO A 38 -12.62 15.40 -2.04
CA PRO A 38 -11.74 14.26 -2.25
C PRO A 38 -10.83 14.45 -3.46
N LYS A 39 -11.34 15.06 -4.55
CA LYS A 39 -10.54 15.30 -5.75
C LYS A 39 -9.41 16.26 -5.44
N GLN A 40 -9.74 17.38 -4.80
CA GLN A 40 -8.74 18.37 -4.42
C GLN A 40 -7.70 17.79 -3.46
N PHE A 41 -8.11 16.96 -2.51
CA PHE A 41 -7.19 16.27 -1.60
C PHE A 41 -6.20 15.39 -2.35
N PHE A 42 -6.68 14.45 -3.19
CA PHE A 42 -5.80 13.55 -3.92
C PHE A 42 -4.90 14.30 -4.91
N LEU A 43 -5.42 15.35 -5.57
CA LEU A 43 -4.61 16.22 -6.42
C LEU A 43 -3.51 16.93 -5.64
N THR A 44 -3.83 17.42 -4.43
CA THR A 44 -2.86 18.11 -3.58
C THR A 44 -1.79 17.14 -3.06
N VAL A 45 -2.18 15.92 -2.69
CA VAL A 45 -1.23 14.86 -2.30
C VAL A 45 -0.32 14.49 -3.47
N ALA A 46 -0.88 14.25 -4.66
CA ALA A 46 -0.11 13.93 -5.85
C ALA A 46 0.88 15.04 -6.19
N LYS A 47 0.42 16.30 -6.17
CA LYS A 47 1.28 17.46 -6.41
C LYS A 47 2.39 17.60 -5.36
N ASN A 48 2.10 17.39 -4.08
CA ASN A 48 3.12 17.43 -3.04
C ASN A 48 4.16 16.30 -3.19
N LEU A 49 3.73 15.11 -3.62
CA LEU A 49 4.65 14.01 -3.94
C LEU A 49 5.51 14.34 -5.14
N GLU A 50 4.90 14.85 -6.22
CA GLU A 50 5.61 15.33 -7.40
C GLU A 50 6.62 16.43 -7.02
N ASP A 51 6.20 17.38 -6.18
CA ASP A 51 7.05 18.47 -5.74
C ASP A 51 8.23 17.97 -4.90
N ARG A 52 7.97 17.06 -3.95
CA ARG A 52 9.05 16.48 -3.15
C ARG A 52 10.00 15.64 -4.00
N MET A 53 9.50 14.91 -5.00
CA MET A 53 10.30 13.97 -5.79
C MET A 53 11.03 14.63 -6.97
N LEU A 54 10.47 15.68 -7.54
CA LEU A 54 10.94 16.28 -8.80
C LEU A 54 11.27 17.77 -8.70
N SER A 55 10.81 18.48 -7.66
CA SER A 55 11.11 19.91 -7.52
C SER A 55 12.45 20.16 -6.85
N GLN A 56 13.09 21.24 -7.28
CA GLN A 56 14.13 21.92 -6.53
C GLN A 56 13.48 23.05 -5.75
N GLY A 57 13.48 22.97 -4.42
CA GLY A 57 13.25 24.11 -3.53
C GLY A 57 12.27 25.18 -4.02
N GLY A 58 11.00 24.81 -4.28
CA GLY A 58 9.92 25.78 -4.48
C GLY A 58 9.67 26.30 -5.92
N ARG A 59 10.18 25.67 -6.98
CA ARG A 59 9.72 25.95 -8.37
C ARG A 59 9.21 24.68 -9.07
N MET A 60 8.22 24.87 -9.95
CA MET A 60 7.52 23.83 -10.74
C MET A 60 8.47 22.77 -11.30
N PRO A 61 8.05 21.49 -11.38
CA PRO A 61 8.83 20.43 -11.98
C PRO A 61 9.07 20.72 -13.47
N ASP A 62 10.31 21.06 -13.80
CA ASP A 62 10.83 21.11 -15.18
C ASP A 62 11.52 19.77 -15.49
N LYS A 63 11.66 19.39 -16.78
CA LYS A 63 12.46 18.25 -17.25
C LYS A 63 13.87 18.22 -16.62
N THR A 64 14.38 19.39 -16.24
CA THR A 64 15.63 19.60 -15.51
C THR A 64 15.66 18.90 -14.13
N GLY A 65 14.53 18.88 -13.40
CA GLY A 65 14.42 18.25 -12.08
C GLY A 65 14.48 16.73 -12.15
N TYR A 66 13.78 16.14 -13.13
CA TYR A 66 13.83 14.70 -13.40
C TYR A 66 15.24 14.24 -13.78
N ASN A 67 15.89 14.92 -14.73
CA ASN A 67 17.25 14.56 -15.14
C ASN A 67 18.24 14.65 -13.98
N LYS A 68 18.15 15.70 -13.15
CA LYS A 68 18.98 15.80 -11.95
C LYS A 68 18.73 14.64 -10.99
N PHE A 69 17.47 14.29 -10.75
CA PHE A 69 17.15 13.16 -9.88
C PHE A 69 17.75 11.85 -10.41
N ILE A 70 17.69 11.63 -11.73
CA ILE A 70 18.35 10.48 -12.36
C ILE A 70 19.88 10.51 -12.16
N GLU A 71 20.53 11.67 -12.33
CA GLU A 71 21.97 11.80 -12.05
C GLU A 71 22.29 11.55 -10.57
N GLU A 72 21.46 12.03 -9.64
CA GLU A 72 21.58 11.74 -8.20
C GLU A 72 21.46 10.22 -7.95
N LEU A 73 20.54 9.52 -8.62
CA LEU A 73 20.39 8.07 -8.46
C LEU A 73 21.59 7.27 -8.99
N LYS A 74 22.24 7.73 -10.07
CA LYS A 74 23.37 7.01 -10.67
C LYS A 74 24.52 6.81 -9.69
N VAL A 75 24.76 7.74 -8.77
CA VAL A 75 25.86 7.62 -7.81
C VAL A 75 25.71 6.42 -6.87
N LEU A 76 24.52 5.85 -6.74
CA LEU A 76 24.29 4.65 -5.91
C LEU A 76 24.74 3.35 -6.59
N TYR A 77 24.99 3.36 -7.90
CA TYR A 77 25.30 2.15 -8.67
C TYR A 77 26.70 2.20 -9.26
N ALA A 78 27.54 1.24 -8.88
CA ALA A 78 28.95 1.17 -9.26
C ALA A 78 29.20 1.23 -10.78
N GLN A 79 28.27 0.69 -11.57
CA GLN A 79 28.33 0.71 -13.04
C GLN A 79 28.32 2.11 -13.67
N TYR A 80 27.92 3.15 -12.93
CA TYR A 80 27.91 4.54 -13.41
C TYR A 80 29.04 5.38 -12.83
N TRP A 81 29.91 4.82 -11.99
CA TRP A 81 31.01 5.58 -11.41
C TRP A 81 32.11 5.86 -12.45
N PRO A 82 32.64 7.09 -12.50
CA PRO A 82 33.78 7.38 -13.37
C PRO A 82 35.04 6.68 -12.84
N GLU A 83 35.95 6.30 -13.75
CA GLU A 83 37.22 5.66 -13.41
C GLU A 83 38.08 6.57 -12.49
N ASP A 84 38.09 7.89 -12.75
CA ASP A 84 38.83 8.89 -11.98
C ASP A 84 37.95 9.68 -11.00
N ALA A 85 37.06 8.98 -10.29
CA ALA A 85 36.18 9.62 -9.34
C ALA A 85 36.96 10.09 -8.08
N GLY A 86 36.89 11.39 -7.75
CA GLY A 86 37.54 11.94 -6.55
C GLY A 86 36.98 11.38 -5.24
N ALA A 87 37.71 11.46 -4.11
CA ALA A 87 37.34 10.80 -2.84
C ALA A 87 35.93 11.14 -2.31
N LEU A 88 35.41 12.33 -2.61
CA LEU A 88 34.09 12.80 -2.16
C LEU A 88 32.97 12.65 -3.22
N TYR A 89 33.23 11.92 -4.32
CA TYR A 89 32.27 11.74 -5.41
C TYR A 89 30.96 11.11 -4.92
N GLY A 90 29.83 11.77 -5.20
CA GLY A 90 28.49 11.28 -4.87
C GLY A 90 27.99 11.64 -3.48
N GLU A 91 28.79 12.28 -2.62
CA GLU A 91 28.35 12.60 -1.25
C GLU A 91 27.21 13.63 -1.22
N THR A 92 27.27 14.63 -2.09
CA THR A 92 26.25 15.70 -2.16
C THR A 92 24.94 15.13 -2.70
N GLU A 93 25.04 14.23 -3.67
CA GLU A 93 23.92 13.51 -4.27
C GLU A 93 23.28 12.57 -3.24
N VAL A 94 24.06 11.79 -2.50
CA VAL A 94 23.55 10.95 -1.40
C VAL A 94 22.89 11.78 -0.32
N GLU A 95 23.44 12.94 0.04
CA GLU A 95 22.79 13.87 0.99
C GLU A 95 21.44 14.38 0.46
N SER A 96 21.39 14.81 -0.81
CA SER A 96 20.17 15.24 -1.49
C SER A 96 19.11 14.15 -1.49
N LEU A 97 19.49 12.90 -1.79
CA LEU A 97 18.59 11.74 -1.75
C LEU A 97 18.10 11.47 -0.34
N CYS A 98 18.97 11.52 0.68
CA CYS A 98 18.55 11.34 2.07
C CYS A 98 17.50 12.36 2.49
N GLN A 99 17.66 13.63 2.10
CA GLN A 99 16.66 14.67 2.35
C GLN A 99 15.34 14.37 1.60
N ARG A 100 15.43 13.96 0.32
CA ARG A 100 14.27 13.65 -0.52
C ARG A 100 13.42 12.51 0.03
N PHE A 101 14.06 11.44 0.50
CA PHE A 101 13.41 10.28 1.10
C PHE A 101 13.15 10.42 2.60
N ASN A 102 13.50 11.57 3.20
CA ASN A 102 13.33 11.83 4.63
C ASN A 102 14.02 10.78 5.52
N ILE A 103 15.26 10.42 5.18
CA ILE A 103 16.11 9.51 5.96
C ILE A 103 16.58 10.22 7.23
N ALA A 104 16.41 9.58 8.38
CA ALA A 104 16.60 10.21 9.69
C ALA A 104 18.06 10.60 9.98
N ASN A 105 19.05 9.84 9.46
CA ASN A 105 20.47 10.07 9.73
C ASN A 105 21.31 10.14 8.44
N PRO A 106 21.25 11.26 7.69
CA PRO A 106 22.02 11.41 6.44
C PRO A 106 23.53 11.24 6.63
N ARG A 107 24.08 11.65 7.78
CA ARG A 107 25.52 11.55 8.04
C ARG A 107 26.01 10.10 8.11
N ALA A 108 25.24 9.22 8.75
CA ALA A 108 25.57 7.79 8.80
C ALA A 108 25.53 7.17 7.40
N VAL A 109 24.52 7.54 6.60
CA VAL A 109 24.39 7.07 5.20
C VAL A 109 25.58 7.52 4.35
N ILE A 110 26.01 8.77 4.45
CA ILE A 110 27.18 9.28 3.70
C ILE A 110 28.45 8.53 4.08
N GLN A 111 28.66 8.24 5.38
CA GLN A 111 29.81 7.45 5.82
C GLN A 111 29.74 6.00 5.32
N ALA A 112 28.56 5.39 5.33
CA ALA A 112 28.33 4.06 4.77
C ALA A 112 28.57 4.03 3.25
N TYR A 113 28.13 5.06 2.53
CA TYR A 113 28.37 5.21 1.10
C TYR A 113 29.86 5.29 0.77
N ARG A 114 30.67 6.02 1.56
CA ARG A 114 32.14 6.01 1.39
C ARG A 114 32.73 4.61 1.46
N ARG A 115 32.35 3.83 2.49
CA ARG A 115 32.82 2.45 2.65
C ARG A 115 32.36 1.54 1.50
N TYR A 116 31.12 1.70 1.07
CA TYR A 116 30.56 0.97 -0.08
C TYR A 116 31.36 1.25 -1.36
N ARG A 117 31.74 2.51 -1.57
CA ARG A 117 32.57 2.93 -2.69
C ARG A 117 34.00 2.40 -2.61
N ASP A 118 34.62 2.47 -1.44
CA ASP A 118 35.95 1.89 -1.19
C ASP A 118 35.97 0.36 -1.43
N SER A 119 34.81 -0.30 -1.32
CA SER A 119 34.63 -1.72 -1.62
C SER A 119 34.28 -2.04 -3.07
N ASP A 120 34.32 -1.04 -3.97
CA ASP A 120 33.95 -1.19 -5.39
C ASP A 120 32.50 -1.68 -5.57
N GLY A 121 31.61 -1.26 -4.66
CA GLY A 121 30.19 -1.59 -4.71
C GLY A 121 29.83 -3.04 -4.37
N LYS A 122 30.74 -3.81 -3.76
CA LYS A 122 30.52 -5.26 -3.54
C LYS A 122 29.58 -5.57 -2.39
N ASP A 123 29.56 -4.74 -1.34
CA ASP A 123 28.73 -4.98 -0.16
C ASP A 123 28.19 -3.65 0.44
N PRO A 124 26.90 -3.31 0.23
CA PRO A 124 26.32 -2.11 0.81
C PRO A 124 26.12 -2.28 2.33
N PRO A 125 26.63 -1.36 3.17
CA PRO A 125 26.41 -1.40 4.61
C PRO A 125 24.93 -1.22 4.99
N ASP A 126 24.53 -1.72 6.15
CA ASP A 126 23.15 -1.68 6.65
C ASP A 126 22.58 -0.26 6.69
N GLU A 127 23.39 0.75 7.01
CA GLU A 127 22.95 2.14 7.05
C GLU A 127 22.62 2.69 5.65
N LEU A 128 23.29 2.20 4.60
CA LEU A 128 22.98 2.58 3.21
C LEU A 128 21.74 1.85 2.68
N MET A 129 21.42 0.68 3.24
CA MET A 129 20.27 -0.12 2.80
C MET A 129 18.94 0.60 2.97
N GLU A 130 18.80 1.47 3.98
CA GLU A 130 17.57 2.28 4.14
C GLU A 130 17.31 3.16 2.91
N LEU A 131 18.36 3.82 2.40
CA LEU A 131 18.29 4.65 1.20
C LEU A 131 18.05 3.80 -0.06
N LEU A 132 18.78 2.68 -0.20
CA LEU A 132 18.63 1.80 -1.35
C LEU A 132 17.23 1.18 -1.43
N VAL A 133 16.66 0.78 -0.31
CA VAL A 133 15.28 0.25 -0.25
C VAL A 133 14.28 1.35 -0.63
N ALA A 134 14.46 2.58 -0.13
CA ALA A 134 13.60 3.70 -0.48
C ALA A 134 13.65 4.01 -1.98
N VAL A 135 14.83 4.06 -2.58
CA VAL A 135 15.02 4.27 -4.03
C VAL A 135 14.40 3.14 -4.85
N ASN A 136 14.64 1.88 -4.48
CA ASN A 136 14.12 0.72 -5.20
C ASN A 136 12.60 0.52 -5.03
N SER A 137 11.96 1.26 -4.13
CA SER A 137 10.51 1.27 -3.99
C SER A 137 9.80 2.14 -5.04
N ILE A 138 10.55 2.94 -5.81
CA ILE A 138 9.99 3.79 -6.85
C ILE A 138 9.59 2.93 -8.06
N PRO A 139 8.31 2.95 -8.47
CA PRO A 139 7.89 2.25 -9.67
C PRO A 139 8.50 2.92 -10.91
N ILE A 140 9.12 2.11 -11.76
CA ILE A 140 9.82 2.58 -12.97
C ILE A 140 8.85 2.89 -14.11
N ALA A 141 7.63 2.34 -14.09
CA ALA A 141 6.67 2.47 -15.18
C ALA A 141 5.21 2.58 -14.71
N SER A 142 4.39 3.31 -15.49
CA SER A 142 2.94 3.35 -15.32
C SER A 142 2.27 2.00 -15.53
N ALA A 143 2.95 1.06 -16.21
CA ALA A 143 2.48 -0.30 -16.45
C ALA A 143 2.09 -1.03 -15.14
N GLU A 144 2.79 -0.76 -14.03
CA GLU A 144 2.43 -1.31 -12.72
C GLU A 144 1.07 -0.81 -12.22
N CYS A 145 0.77 0.47 -12.44
CA CYS A 145 -0.54 1.07 -12.14
C CYS A 145 -1.63 0.53 -13.07
N GLU A 146 -1.34 0.42 -14.37
CA GLU A 146 -2.27 -0.12 -15.38
C GLU A 146 -2.63 -1.59 -15.10
N ARG A 147 -1.67 -2.38 -14.62
CA ARG A 147 -1.92 -3.74 -14.11
C ARG A 147 -2.89 -3.71 -12.93
N GLY A 148 -2.73 -2.78 -12.00
CA GLY A 148 -3.66 -2.55 -10.89
C GLY A 148 -5.09 -2.23 -11.37
N PHE A 149 -5.23 -1.29 -12.31
CA PHE A 149 -6.53 -0.95 -12.87
C PHE A 149 -7.17 -2.12 -13.64
N SER A 150 -6.37 -2.90 -14.36
CA SER A 150 -6.83 -4.11 -15.05
C SER A 150 -7.38 -5.14 -14.07
N GLN A 151 -6.68 -5.38 -12.95
CA GLN A 151 -7.18 -6.27 -11.88
C GLN A 151 -8.45 -5.72 -11.24
N MET A 152 -8.53 -4.41 -11.01
CA MET A 152 -9.73 -3.77 -10.47
C MET A 152 -10.94 -3.98 -11.39
N ASN A 153 -10.76 -3.88 -12.71
CA ASN A 153 -11.83 -4.14 -13.68
C ASN A 153 -12.33 -5.61 -13.65
N LEU A 154 -11.46 -6.57 -13.32
CA LEU A 154 -11.85 -7.98 -13.15
C LEU A 154 -12.62 -8.21 -11.85
N ILE A 155 -12.30 -7.46 -10.79
CA ILE A 155 -12.96 -7.55 -9.48
C ILE A 155 -14.33 -6.86 -9.52
N CYS A 156 -14.37 -5.65 -10.09
CA CYS A 156 -15.55 -4.80 -10.18
C CYS A 156 -16.30 -5.04 -11.49
N THR A 157 -17.06 -6.11 -11.55
CA THR A 157 -17.98 -6.37 -12.65
C THR A 157 -19.33 -5.66 -12.43
N PRO A 158 -20.16 -5.46 -13.46
CA PRO A 158 -21.49 -4.86 -13.30
C PRO A 158 -22.35 -5.57 -12.23
N ASN A 159 -22.20 -6.89 -12.11
CA ASN A 159 -22.91 -7.73 -11.12
C ASN A 159 -22.29 -7.64 -9.71
N ARG A 160 -21.07 -7.10 -9.57
CA ARG A 160 -20.33 -6.91 -8.30
C ARG A 160 -20.03 -5.43 -8.04
N SER A 161 -20.87 -4.54 -8.54
CA SER A 161 -20.67 -3.09 -8.45
C SER A 161 -20.83 -2.50 -7.04
N SER A 162 -21.30 -3.28 -6.06
CA SER A 162 -21.57 -2.84 -4.67
C SER A 162 -20.55 -3.31 -3.63
N LEU A 163 -19.35 -3.73 -4.03
CA LEU A 163 -18.32 -4.14 -3.07
C LEU A 163 -17.88 -2.96 -2.19
N LEU A 164 -17.72 -3.21 -0.89
CA LEU A 164 -17.13 -2.25 0.04
C LEU A 164 -15.67 -1.98 -0.35
N THR A 165 -15.20 -0.74 -0.18
CA THR A 165 -13.81 -0.34 -0.47
C THR A 165 -12.78 -1.22 0.23
N SER A 166 -13.05 -1.65 1.46
CA SER A 166 -12.19 -2.57 2.22
C SER A 166 -12.09 -3.95 1.56
N THR A 167 -13.19 -4.46 1.01
CA THR A 167 -13.24 -5.74 0.30
C THR A 167 -12.52 -5.62 -1.03
N MET A 168 -12.76 -4.53 -1.77
CA MET A 168 -12.09 -4.25 -3.04
C MET A 168 -10.58 -4.14 -2.85
N SER A 169 -10.11 -3.41 -1.85
CA SER A 169 -8.69 -3.29 -1.50
C SER A 169 -8.07 -4.65 -1.14
N SER A 170 -8.75 -5.47 -0.34
CA SER A 170 -8.28 -6.81 0.03
C SER A 170 -8.15 -7.73 -1.18
N LEU A 171 -9.16 -7.72 -2.08
CA LEU A 171 -9.12 -8.49 -3.32
C LEU A 171 -8.01 -7.99 -4.25
N LEU A 172 -7.84 -6.68 -4.38
CA LEU A 172 -6.79 -6.09 -5.21
C LEU A 172 -5.40 -6.50 -4.69
N PHE A 173 -5.18 -6.45 -3.38
CA PHE A 173 -3.94 -6.94 -2.75
C PHE A 173 -3.67 -8.41 -3.05
N LEU A 174 -4.68 -9.28 -2.91
CA LEU A 174 -4.54 -10.70 -3.23
C LEU A 174 -4.23 -10.95 -4.70
N ASN A 175 -4.83 -10.18 -5.62
CA ASN A 175 -4.59 -10.35 -7.06
C ASN A 175 -3.24 -9.78 -7.52
N LEU A 176 -2.71 -8.76 -6.84
CA LEU A 176 -1.42 -8.15 -7.19
C LEU A 176 -0.22 -8.83 -6.53
N VAL A 177 -0.36 -9.22 -5.26
CA VAL A 177 0.76 -9.68 -4.41
C VAL A 177 0.57 -11.11 -3.92
N GLY A 178 -0.64 -11.67 -4.04
CA GLY A 178 -0.94 -13.01 -3.57
C GLY A 178 -0.15 -14.09 -4.29
N PRO A 179 0.13 -15.23 -3.63
CA PRO A 179 0.78 -16.36 -4.27
C PRO A 179 -0.11 -16.90 -5.40
N PRO A 180 0.47 -17.47 -6.47
CA PRO A 180 -0.29 -18.23 -7.45
C PRO A 180 -1.16 -19.28 -6.76
N LEU A 181 -2.36 -19.52 -7.26
CA LEU A 181 -3.32 -20.43 -6.63
C LEU A 181 -2.73 -21.82 -6.35
N ALA A 182 -1.87 -22.32 -7.24
CA ALA A 182 -1.17 -23.59 -7.08
C ALA A 182 -0.20 -23.64 -5.88
N LYS A 183 0.29 -22.49 -5.41
CA LYS A 183 1.18 -22.34 -4.26
C LYS A 183 0.47 -21.82 -3.01
N PHE A 184 -0.82 -21.49 -3.13
CA PHE A 184 -1.60 -21.00 -2.00
C PHE A 184 -1.90 -22.15 -1.03
N ASN A 185 -1.47 -22.00 0.22
CA ASN A 185 -1.81 -22.93 1.30
C ASN A 185 -3.00 -22.39 2.10
N PRO A 186 -4.22 -22.92 1.90
CA PRO A 186 -5.42 -22.44 2.59
C PRO A 186 -5.49 -22.88 4.07
N VAL A 187 -4.70 -23.88 4.47
CA VAL A 187 -4.87 -24.58 5.76
C VAL A 187 -4.80 -23.64 6.98
N PRO A 188 -3.82 -22.71 7.10
CA PRO A 188 -3.75 -21.80 8.25
C PRO A 188 -4.98 -20.89 8.35
N TYR A 189 -5.47 -20.41 7.21
CA TYR A 189 -6.60 -19.50 7.13
C TYR A 189 -7.91 -20.20 7.51
N VAL A 190 -8.14 -21.41 6.99
CA VAL A 190 -9.32 -22.22 7.34
C VAL A 190 -9.31 -22.57 8.82
N ARG A 191 -8.16 -22.95 9.39
CA ARG A 191 -8.03 -23.22 10.83
C ARG A 191 -8.35 -21.98 11.67
N SER A 192 -7.81 -20.81 11.29
CA SER A 192 -8.11 -19.54 11.97
C SER A 192 -9.59 -19.18 11.88
N TRP A 193 -10.21 -19.37 10.71
CA TRP A 193 -11.63 -19.13 10.48
C TRP A 193 -12.49 -20.01 11.39
N VAL A 194 -12.21 -21.31 11.46
CA VAL A 194 -12.93 -22.24 12.35
C VAL A 194 -12.70 -21.90 13.83
N ALA A 195 -11.47 -21.56 14.21
CA ALA A 195 -11.13 -21.17 15.58
C ALA A 195 -11.87 -19.91 16.04
N LYS A 196 -12.20 -18.99 15.12
CA LYS A 196 -13.05 -17.81 15.37
C LYS A 196 -14.54 -18.13 15.52
N GLY A 197 -14.91 -19.41 15.55
CA GLY A 197 -16.28 -19.87 15.73
C GLY A 197 -17.09 -19.96 14.44
N HIS A 198 -16.44 -19.79 13.28
CA HIS A 198 -17.09 -20.06 12.00
C HIS A 198 -17.20 -21.57 11.76
N ARG A 199 -18.28 -21.97 11.10
CA ARG A 199 -18.63 -23.39 10.94
C ARG A 199 -17.94 -24.01 9.73
N THR A 200 -17.62 -25.30 9.81
CA THR A 200 -17.11 -26.06 8.67
C THR A 200 -18.26 -26.44 7.72
N ALA A 201 -17.95 -26.73 6.46
CA ALA A 201 -18.95 -27.17 5.47
C ALA A 201 -19.65 -28.49 5.87
N THR A 202 -19.02 -29.27 6.74
CA THR A 202 -19.53 -30.52 7.30
C THR A 202 -20.34 -30.33 8.59
N ASP A 203 -20.48 -29.09 9.07
CA ASP A 203 -21.30 -28.81 10.25
C ASP A 203 -22.79 -28.93 9.90
N THR A 204 -23.38 -30.03 10.37
CA THR A 204 -24.80 -30.38 10.22
C THR A 204 -25.74 -29.43 10.96
N ARG A 205 -25.21 -28.49 11.77
CA ARG A 205 -26.00 -27.43 12.41
C ARG A 205 -26.23 -26.21 11.53
N SER A 206 -26.03 -26.31 10.22
CA SER A 206 -26.47 -25.28 9.26
C SER A 206 -27.88 -24.81 9.63
N LYS A 207 -28.15 -23.50 9.56
CA LYS A 207 -29.50 -22.97 9.79
C LYS A 207 -30.46 -23.81 8.95
N SER A 208 -31.27 -24.65 9.58
CA SER A 208 -32.48 -25.14 8.94
C SER A 208 -33.18 -23.89 8.47
N ARG A 209 -33.23 -23.67 7.15
CA ARG A 209 -34.16 -22.71 6.59
C ARG A 209 -35.48 -23.18 7.15
N LYS A 210 -36.06 -22.44 8.11
CA LYS A 210 -37.48 -22.56 8.34
C LYS A 210 -38.07 -22.18 6.99
N LYS A 211 -38.43 -23.19 6.21
CA LYS A 211 -39.40 -23.01 5.17
C LYS A 211 -40.64 -22.69 5.99
N GLU A 212 -40.90 -21.40 6.21
CA GLU A 212 -42.24 -20.98 6.53
C GLU A 212 -43.04 -21.38 5.29
N MET A 213 -43.53 -22.62 5.30
CA MET A 213 -44.81 -22.90 4.68
C MET A 213 -45.81 -22.20 5.60
N GLU A 214 -45.87 -20.88 5.49
CA GLU A 214 -47.16 -20.25 5.67
C GLU A 214 -47.96 -20.77 4.49
N ASP A 215 -48.74 -21.82 4.76
CA ASP A 215 -49.90 -22.14 3.93
C ASP A 215 -50.75 -20.87 3.96
N ASN A 216 -50.51 -19.98 3.00
CA ASN A 216 -51.36 -18.83 2.78
C ASN A 216 -52.72 -19.42 2.36
N PRO A 217 -53.77 -19.30 3.20
CA PRO A 217 -55.07 -19.91 2.91
C PRO A 217 -55.62 -19.44 1.55
N ASP A 218 -55.22 -18.26 1.08
CA ASP A 218 -55.61 -17.73 -0.24
C ASP A 218 -54.95 -18.50 -1.40
N MET A 219 -53.75 -19.05 -1.21
CA MET A 219 -53.04 -19.84 -2.23
C MET A 219 -53.58 -21.27 -2.36
N LEU A 220 -54.10 -21.84 -1.26
CA LEU A 220 -54.79 -23.14 -1.28
C LEU A 220 -56.07 -23.11 -2.12
N VAL A 221 -56.82 -22.00 -2.07
CA VAL A 221 -58.01 -21.78 -2.91
C VAL A 221 -57.63 -21.68 -4.39
N MET A 222 -56.54 -20.96 -4.70
CA MET A 222 -55.99 -20.83 -6.06
C MET A 222 -55.59 -22.18 -6.68
N TRP A 223 -55.00 -23.08 -5.89
CA TRP A 223 -54.60 -24.42 -6.37
C TRP A 223 -55.76 -25.41 -6.52
N GLY A 224 -56.85 -25.22 -5.79
CA GLY A 224 -58.07 -26.03 -5.96
C GLY A 224 -58.80 -25.75 -7.28
N VAL A 225 -58.71 -24.54 -7.81
CA VAL A 225 -59.33 -24.15 -9.10
C VAL A 225 -58.55 -24.70 -10.30
N LEU A 226 -57.24 -24.91 -10.16
CA LEU A 226 -56.37 -25.41 -11.23
C LEU A 226 -56.41 -26.94 -11.40
N ASN A 227 -57.06 -27.66 -10.49
CA ASN A 227 -57.18 -29.12 -10.50
C ASN A 227 -58.57 -29.63 -10.90
N ASN A 228 -59.39 -28.79 -11.55
CA ASN A 228 -60.59 -29.20 -12.30
C ASN A 228 -60.42 -28.89 -13.78
#